data_AF-A0A7L3FYT7-F1
#
_entry.id   AF-A0A7L3FYT7-F1
#
_cell.length_a   1.000
_cell.length_b   1.000
_cell.length_c   1.000
_cell.angle_alpha   90.00
_cell.angle_beta   90.00
_cell.angle_gamma   90.00
#
_symmetry.space_group_name_H-M   'P 1'
#
loop_
_entity.id
_entity.type
_entity.pdbx_description
1 polymer ?
#
loop_
_entity_poly.entity_id
_entity_poly.type
_entity_poly.pdbx_seq_one_letter_code
_entity_poly.pdbx_strand_id
1 'polypeptide(L)'
;EAYVQKMVKVCNDSDRWSLISLSNNSGKNVELKFVDSLRRQFEFSVDSFQIKLDSLLLFYECSENPMTETFHPTIIGESVYGDFQEAFDHLCNKIIATRNPEEIRGGGLLKYCNLLVRGFRAASESEIKSLQRYMCSRFFIDFSDIGEQQRKLESYLQNHFVGLEDRKYDYLMTLHGVVNESTVCLMGHERRQTLNLITMLAIRVLAEQNIIPNVANVTCYYQPAPYVADANFSNYYIAQVQTVFPCQQHTYSTWLPCN
;
A
#
# COMPACT_ATOMS: atom_id res chain seq x y z
N GLU A 1 7.05 -11.91 -23.95
CA GLU A 1 6.98 -12.49 -22.59
C GLU A 1 8.19 -12.17 -21.70
N ALA A 2 9.39 -11.84 -22.24
CA ALA A 2 10.60 -11.66 -21.43
C ALA A 2 10.72 -10.33 -20.65
N TYR A 3 10.18 -9.22 -21.16
CA TYR A 3 10.42 -7.87 -20.59
C TYR A 3 9.15 -7.12 -20.15
N VAL A 4 7.99 -7.59 -20.61
CA VAL A 4 6.70 -6.94 -20.32
C VAL A 4 6.12 -7.56 -19.07
N GLN A 5 6.01 -6.76 -17.99
CA GLN A 5 5.46 -7.21 -16.72
C GLN A 5 3.93 -7.08 -16.69
N LYS A 6 3.39 -6.02 -17.31
CA LYS A 6 1.96 -5.72 -17.29
C LYS A 6 1.53 -5.03 -18.57
N MET A 7 0.38 -5.43 -19.10
CA MET A 7 -0.32 -4.74 -20.19
C MET A 7 -1.75 -4.44 -19.78
N VAL A 8 -2.22 -3.25 -20.11
CA VAL A 8 -3.60 -2.81 -19.86
C VAL A 8 -4.11 -2.12 -21.11
N LYS A 9 -5.33 -2.46 -21.53
CA LYS A 9 -6.04 -1.77 -22.60
C LYS A 9 -7.42 -1.34 -22.09
N VAL A 10 -7.73 -0.05 -22.19
CA VAL A 10 -9.01 0.53 -21.81
C VAL A 10 -9.59 1.23 -23.04
N CYS A 11 -10.84 0.89 -23.37
CA CYS A 11 -11.56 1.47 -24.50
C CYS A 11 -13.05 1.52 -24.15
N ASN A 12 -13.48 2.60 -23.53
CA ASN A 12 -14.88 2.91 -23.26
C ASN A 12 -15.18 4.38 -23.64
N ASP A 13 -16.39 4.86 -23.37
CA ASP A 13 -16.84 6.18 -23.80
C ASP A 13 -16.08 7.34 -23.13
N SER A 14 -15.58 7.16 -21.90
CA SER A 14 -14.87 8.20 -21.14
C SER A 14 -13.35 8.06 -21.17
N ASP A 15 -12.84 6.84 -21.32
CA ASP A 15 -11.43 6.50 -21.19
C ASP A 15 -10.99 5.61 -22.36
N ARG A 16 -10.02 6.10 -23.14
CA ARG A 16 -9.35 5.36 -24.21
C ARG A 16 -7.83 5.49 -24.06
N TRP A 17 -7.20 4.45 -23.55
CA TRP A 17 -5.76 4.42 -23.34
C TRP A 17 -5.21 2.99 -23.24
N SER A 18 -3.90 2.86 -23.46
CA SER A 18 -3.14 1.61 -23.31
C SER A 18 -1.92 1.86 -22.42
N LEU A 19 -1.49 0.84 -21.68
CA LEU A 19 -0.30 0.89 -20.84
C LEU A 19 0.50 -0.40 -20.97
N ILE A 20 1.81 -0.24 -21.17
CA ILE A 20 2.80 -1.32 -21.16
C ILE A 20 3.81 -0.99 -20.05
N SER A 21 3.94 -1.87 -19.07
CA SER A 21 4.89 -1.71 -17.97
C SER A 21 6.07 -2.66 -18.14
N LEU A 22 7.27 -2.10 -18.07
CA LEU A 22 8.55 -2.80 -18.06
C LEU A 22 9.16 -2.66 -16.67
N SER A 23 9.69 -3.74 -16.11
CA SER A 23 10.38 -3.70 -14.83
C SER A 23 11.82 -4.16 -14.98
N ASN A 24 12.72 -3.49 -14.28
CA ASN A 24 14.11 -3.92 -14.19
C ASN A 24 14.37 -4.80 -12.95
N ASN A 25 13.32 -5.23 -12.23
CA ASN A 25 13.38 -6.00 -10.99
C ASN A 25 14.24 -5.38 -9.87
N SER A 26 14.60 -4.09 -9.99
CA SER A 26 15.36 -3.33 -8.98
C SER A 26 14.54 -2.16 -8.43
N GLY A 27 13.20 -2.29 -8.46
CA GLY A 27 12.27 -1.29 -7.95
C GLY A 27 12.00 -0.12 -8.89
N LYS A 28 12.60 -0.08 -10.08
CA LYS A 28 12.28 0.92 -11.10
C LYS A 28 11.49 0.28 -12.23
N ASN A 29 10.37 0.91 -12.56
CA ASN A 29 9.50 0.50 -13.64
C ASN A 29 9.45 1.62 -14.68
N VAL A 30 9.46 1.25 -15.96
CA VAL A 30 9.19 2.16 -17.08
C VAL A 30 7.81 1.84 -17.60
N GLU A 31 6.89 2.79 -17.48
CA GLU A 31 5.52 2.64 -17.98
C GLU A 31 5.34 3.46 -19.25
N LEU A 32 5.06 2.77 -20.35
CA LEU A 32 4.72 3.38 -21.63
C LEU A 32 3.20 3.49 -21.70
N LYS A 33 2.68 4.69 -21.49
CA LYS A 33 1.23 4.97 -21.48
C LYS A 33 0.85 5.75 -22.74
N PHE A 34 -0.08 5.19 -23.50
CA PHE A 34 -0.61 5.77 -24.74
C PHE A 34 -2.02 6.25 -24.46
N VAL A 35 -2.24 7.56 -24.45
CA VAL A 35 -3.51 8.17 -24.04
C VAL A 35 -4.16 8.85 -25.25
N ASP A 36 -5.39 8.46 -25.56
CA ASP A 36 -6.29 9.23 -26.44
C ASP A 36 -7.23 10.08 -25.58
N SER A 37 -7.96 9.43 -24.67
CA SER A 37 -8.76 10.11 -23.63
C SER A 37 -8.54 9.46 -22.26
N LEU A 38 -8.41 10.30 -21.22
CA LEU A 38 -8.25 9.83 -19.85
C LEU A 38 -8.93 10.82 -18.90
N ARG A 39 -9.95 10.32 -18.21
CA ARG A 39 -10.74 11.11 -17.27
C ARG A 39 -9.93 11.44 -16.02
N ARG A 40 -9.21 10.45 -15.49
CA ARG A 40 -8.46 10.54 -14.23
C ARG A 40 -6.97 10.63 -14.48
N GLN A 41 -6.44 11.85 -14.47
CA GLN A 41 -5.03 12.09 -14.83
C GLN A 41 -4.11 12.26 -13.62
N PHE A 42 -4.66 12.53 -12.44
CA PHE A 42 -3.91 12.68 -11.19
C PHE A 42 -4.72 12.17 -9.99
N GLU A 43 -4.06 12.00 -8.86
CA GLU A 43 -4.71 11.67 -7.58
C GLU A 43 -4.53 12.82 -6.58
N PHE A 44 -3.31 13.35 -6.49
CA PHE A 44 -2.95 14.48 -5.66
C PHE A 44 -2.19 15.53 -6.48
N SER A 45 -2.24 16.80 -6.05
CA SER A 45 -1.52 17.89 -6.71
C SER A 45 -0.01 17.63 -6.89
N VAL A 46 0.60 16.90 -5.97
CA VAL A 46 2.03 16.58 -5.99
C VAL A 46 2.44 15.54 -7.04
N ASP A 47 1.46 14.88 -7.68
CA ASP A 47 1.66 13.89 -8.74
C ASP A 47 1.03 14.27 -10.08
N SER A 48 0.59 15.52 -10.23
CA SER A 48 -0.12 16.01 -11.42
C SER A 48 0.77 16.66 -12.47
N PHE A 49 2.09 16.62 -12.33
CA PHE A 49 3.00 17.27 -13.27
C PHE A 49 3.26 16.43 -14.52
N GLN A 50 3.19 17.07 -15.68
CA GLN A 50 3.54 16.50 -16.98
C GLN A 50 4.55 17.42 -17.67
N ILE A 51 5.67 16.86 -18.12
CA ILE A 51 6.72 17.62 -18.80
C ILE A 51 6.71 17.24 -20.28
N LYS A 52 6.50 18.21 -21.17
CA LYS A 52 6.53 18.00 -22.61
C LYS A 52 7.97 17.81 -23.07
N LEU A 53 8.24 16.68 -23.72
CA LEU A 53 9.59 16.29 -24.13
C LEU A 53 9.91 16.63 -25.58
N ASP A 54 8.94 17.08 -26.38
CA ASP A 54 9.08 17.33 -27.82
C ASP A 54 10.27 18.25 -28.14
N SER A 55 10.39 19.38 -27.43
CA SER A 55 11.49 20.32 -27.61
C SER A 55 12.85 19.74 -27.21
N LEU A 56 12.88 18.83 -26.22
CA LEU A 56 14.08 18.13 -25.80
C LEU A 56 14.52 17.12 -26.86
N LEU A 57 13.58 16.35 -27.39
CA LEU A 57 13.84 15.35 -28.43
C LEU A 57 14.33 16.02 -29.71
N LEU A 58 13.67 17.10 -30.16
CA LEU A 58 14.07 17.87 -31.33
C LEU A 58 15.49 18.46 -31.18
N PHE A 59 15.84 18.93 -29.98
CA PHE A 59 17.19 19.41 -29.71
C PHE A 59 18.24 18.31 -29.92
N TYR A 60 18.00 17.10 -29.42
CA TYR A 60 18.93 15.97 -29.65
C TYR A 60 18.99 15.49 -31.10
N GLU A 61 17.92 15.66 -31.88
CA GLU A 61 17.93 15.33 -33.31
C GLU A 61 18.72 16.36 -34.14
N CYS A 62 18.72 17.63 -33.73
CA CYS A 62 19.28 18.73 -34.52
C CYS A 62 20.63 19.26 -34.03
N SER A 63 20.99 19.05 -32.76
CA SER A 63 22.19 19.62 -32.14
C SER A 63 23.29 18.57 -32.02
N GLU A 64 24.45 18.85 -32.64
CA GLU A 64 25.69 18.09 -32.41
C GLU A 64 26.39 18.51 -31.10
N ASN A 65 26.05 19.68 -30.57
CA ASN A 65 26.67 20.20 -29.35
C ASN A 65 25.92 19.72 -28.10
N PRO A 66 26.63 19.37 -27.02
CA PRO A 66 26.02 19.01 -25.76
C PRO A 66 25.28 20.21 -25.14
N MET A 67 24.27 19.90 -24.33
CA MET A 67 23.50 20.90 -23.62
C MET A 67 24.34 21.61 -22.56
N THR A 68 24.20 22.93 -22.44
CA THR A 68 24.83 23.75 -21.40
C THR A 68 23.82 24.71 -20.79
N GLU A 69 24.17 25.38 -19.68
CA GLU A 69 23.30 26.36 -19.01
C GLU A 69 22.87 27.52 -19.93
N THR A 70 23.71 27.90 -20.91
CA THR A 70 23.38 28.94 -21.88
C THR A 70 22.89 28.39 -23.22
N PHE A 71 22.86 27.06 -23.36
CA PHE A 71 22.51 26.38 -24.61
C PHE A 71 21.68 25.13 -24.31
N HIS A 72 20.39 25.36 -24.10
CA HIS A 72 19.40 24.31 -23.87
C HIS A 72 18.05 24.70 -24.49
N PRO A 73 17.21 23.72 -24.86
CA PRO A 73 15.86 24.02 -25.32
C PRO A 73 15.01 24.59 -24.18
N THR A 74 13.97 25.35 -24.55
CA THR A 74 12.90 25.71 -23.62
C THR A 74 12.00 24.51 -23.42
N ILE A 75 11.75 24.12 -22.17
CA ILE A 75 10.89 22.98 -21.80
C ILE A 75 9.61 23.51 -21.15
N ILE A 76 8.48 22.89 -21.49
CA ILE A 76 7.17 23.25 -20.95
C ILE A 76 6.73 22.17 -19.96
N GLY A 77 6.47 22.58 -18.73
CA GLY A 77 5.81 21.77 -17.70
C GLY A 77 4.37 22.22 -17.51
N GLU A 78 3.45 21.27 -17.37
CA GLU A 78 2.03 21.50 -17.14
C GLU A 78 1.58 20.72 -15.89
N SER A 79 0.53 21.20 -15.23
CA SER A 79 -0.08 20.51 -14.10
C SER A 79 -1.53 20.19 -14.42
N VAL A 80 -1.86 18.90 -14.49
CA VAL A 80 -3.25 18.45 -14.73
C VAL A 80 -4.16 18.59 -13.52
N TYR A 81 -3.63 19.07 -12.38
CA TYR A 81 -4.41 19.54 -11.23
C TYR A 81 -5.13 20.86 -11.52
N GLY A 82 -4.69 21.60 -12.56
CA GLY A 82 -5.32 22.82 -13.06
C GLY A 82 -4.41 24.04 -12.91
N ASP A 83 -3.98 24.35 -11.68
CA ASP A 83 -3.02 25.43 -11.42
C ASP A 83 -1.61 24.87 -11.19
N PHE A 84 -0.66 25.30 -12.04
CA PHE A 84 0.73 24.84 -11.95
C PHE A 84 1.44 25.40 -10.71
N GLN A 85 1.26 26.68 -10.41
CA GLN A 85 1.96 27.33 -9.30
C GLN A 85 1.45 26.80 -7.97
N GLU A 86 0.13 26.61 -7.83
CA GLU A 86 -0.45 26.01 -6.62
C GLU A 86 0.06 24.58 -6.40
N ALA A 87 0.07 23.75 -7.44
CA ALA A 87 0.61 22.39 -7.34
C ALA A 87 2.10 22.38 -7.00
N PHE A 88 2.87 23.32 -7.58
CA PHE A 88 4.29 23.48 -7.30
C PHE A 88 4.53 23.90 -5.85
N ASP A 89 3.74 24.85 -5.33
CA ASP A 89 3.79 25.28 -3.94
C ASP A 89 3.43 24.12 -2.99
N HIS A 90 2.46 23.27 -3.36
CA HIS A 90 2.15 22.05 -2.61
C HIS A 90 3.33 21.08 -2.58
N LEU A 91 4.03 20.89 -3.71
CA LEU A 91 5.21 20.03 -3.78
C LEU A 91 6.35 20.57 -2.90
N CYS A 92 6.64 21.87 -2.98
CA CYS A 92 7.68 22.53 -2.17
C CYS A 92 7.38 22.47 -0.66
N ASN A 93 6.12 22.67 -0.28
CA ASN A 93 5.70 22.72 1.13
C ASN A 93 5.21 21.37 1.68
N LYS A 94 5.33 20.29 0.90
CA LYS A 94 4.86 18.94 1.22
C LYS A 94 3.39 18.89 1.66
N ILE A 95 2.51 19.44 0.82
CA ILE A 95 1.07 19.48 1.08
C ILE A 95 0.34 18.39 0.28
N ILE A 96 -0.59 17.69 0.93
CA ILE A 96 -1.51 16.74 0.31
C ILE A 96 -2.80 17.50 0.01
N ALA A 97 -3.10 17.68 -1.27
CA ALA A 97 -4.32 18.31 -1.75
C ALA A 97 -4.84 17.57 -3.00
N THR A 98 -6.15 17.56 -3.16
CA THR A 98 -6.85 17.03 -4.33
C THR A 98 -8.09 17.87 -4.60
N ARG A 99 -8.42 18.11 -5.87
CA ARG A 99 -9.64 18.83 -6.29
C ARG A 99 -10.78 17.89 -6.65
N ASN A 100 -10.47 16.62 -6.92
CA ASN A 100 -11.41 15.62 -7.44
C ASN A 100 -11.41 14.36 -6.55
N PRO A 101 -11.82 14.46 -5.28
CA PRO A 101 -11.83 13.33 -4.37
C PRO A 101 -12.66 12.15 -4.90
N GLU A 102 -13.74 12.44 -5.64
CA GLU A 102 -14.63 11.45 -6.27
C GLU A 102 -13.96 10.60 -7.37
N GLU A 103 -12.79 11.00 -7.83
CA GLU A 103 -12.04 10.28 -8.85
C GLU A 103 -10.98 9.36 -8.27
N ILE A 104 -10.66 9.52 -6.99
CA ILE A 104 -9.68 8.65 -6.32
C ILE A 104 -10.21 7.22 -6.28
N ARG A 105 -9.37 6.26 -6.68
CA ARG A 105 -9.60 4.81 -6.59
C ARG A 105 -8.95 4.23 -5.34
N GLY A 106 -9.16 2.95 -5.06
CA GLY A 106 -8.63 2.29 -3.87
C GLY A 106 -7.11 2.41 -3.70
N GLY A 107 -6.36 2.51 -4.81
CA GLY A 107 -4.92 2.76 -4.78
C GLY A 107 -4.53 4.10 -4.15
N GLY A 108 -5.42 5.10 -4.16
CA GLY A 108 -5.16 6.41 -3.58
C GLY A 108 -4.97 6.37 -2.06
N LEU A 109 -5.60 5.43 -1.34
CA LEU A 109 -5.34 5.22 0.09
C LEU A 109 -3.87 4.87 0.34
N LEU A 110 -3.31 3.96 -0.48
CA LEU A 110 -1.93 3.51 -0.37
C LEU A 110 -0.97 4.67 -0.67
N LYS A 111 -1.26 5.43 -1.72
CA LYS A 111 -0.49 6.62 -2.10
C LYS A 111 -0.53 7.70 -1.02
N TYR A 112 -1.71 7.97 -0.46
CA TYR A 112 -1.89 8.87 0.67
C TYR A 112 -1.02 8.49 1.87
N CYS A 113 -1.05 7.23 2.29
CA CYS A 113 -0.23 6.77 3.42
C CYS A 113 1.28 6.87 3.12
N ASN A 114 1.69 6.65 1.87
CA ASN A 114 3.08 6.84 1.46
C ASN A 114 3.50 8.32 1.52
N LEU A 115 2.61 9.25 1.12
CA LEU A 115 2.85 10.69 1.26
C LEU A 115 3.02 11.08 2.74
N LEU A 116 2.20 10.55 3.65
CA LEU A 116 2.33 10.80 5.09
C LEU A 116 3.71 10.38 5.64
N VAL A 117 4.17 9.17 5.30
CA VAL A 117 5.50 8.66 5.74
C VAL A 117 6.66 9.48 5.15
N ARG A 118 6.44 10.14 4.01
CA ARG A 118 7.42 11.07 3.38
C ARG A 118 7.37 12.48 3.99
N GLY A 119 6.55 12.69 5.01
CA GLY A 119 6.40 13.94 5.74
C GLY A 119 5.49 14.96 5.04
N PHE A 120 4.61 14.50 4.15
CA PHE A 120 3.55 15.37 3.62
C PHE A 120 2.41 15.48 4.63
N ARG A 121 1.75 16.63 4.63
CA ARG A 121 0.63 16.95 5.54
C ARG A 121 -0.57 17.45 4.74
N ALA A 122 -1.76 17.20 5.25
CA ALA A 122 -2.97 17.72 4.62
C ALA A 122 -2.98 19.26 4.60
N ALA A 123 -3.57 19.85 3.57
CA ALA A 123 -3.85 21.28 3.53
C ALA A 123 -4.85 21.71 4.64
N SER A 124 -5.81 20.84 4.95
CA SER A 124 -6.88 21.07 5.93
C SER A 124 -7.20 19.80 6.72
N GLU A 125 -7.26 19.90 8.05
CA GLU A 125 -7.60 18.77 8.94
C GLU A 125 -9.06 18.30 8.82
N SER A 126 -9.98 19.20 8.53
CA SER A 126 -11.41 18.86 8.40
C SER A 126 -11.67 18.11 7.09
N GLU A 127 -11.11 18.60 5.99
CA GLU A 127 -11.26 18.03 4.66
C GLU A 127 -10.59 16.65 4.57
N ILE A 128 -9.41 16.50 5.20
CA ILE A 128 -8.68 15.23 5.12
C ILE A 128 -9.42 14.08 5.80
N LYS A 129 -10.15 14.34 6.90
CA LYS A 129 -10.96 13.29 7.55
C LYS A 129 -12.08 12.81 6.64
N SER A 130 -12.67 13.70 5.84
CA SER A 130 -13.64 13.31 4.81
C SER A 130 -12.98 12.48 3.70
N LEU A 131 -11.81 12.94 3.23
CA LEU A 131 -11.05 12.25 2.19
C LEU A 131 -10.58 10.85 2.63
N GLN A 132 -10.11 10.69 3.86
CA GLN A 132 -9.70 9.40 4.43
C GLN A 132 -10.85 8.40 4.45
N ARG A 133 -12.06 8.83 4.87
CA ARG A 133 -13.26 7.98 4.83
C ARG A 133 -13.58 7.55 3.41
N TYR A 134 -13.50 8.48 2.46
CA TYR A 134 -13.72 8.18 1.04
C TYR A 134 -12.70 7.17 0.50
N MET A 135 -11.41 7.40 0.74
CA MET A 135 -10.31 6.52 0.31
C MET A 135 -10.43 5.13 0.94
N CYS A 136 -10.78 5.01 2.22
CA CYS A 136 -11.03 3.72 2.87
C CYS A 136 -12.20 2.99 2.24
N SER A 137 -13.34 3.67 2.03
CA SER A 137 -14.50 3.06 1.36
C SER A 137 -14.15 2.60 -0.05
N ARG A 138 -13.45 3.42 -0.82
CA ARG A 138 -13.04 3.07 -2.19
C ARG A 138 -12.03 1.92 -2.22
N PHE A 139 -11.14 1.83 -1.24
CA PHE A 139 -10.22 0.70 -1.08
C PHE A 139 -10.97 -0.62 -0.92
N PHE A 140 -11.99 -0.68 -0.05
CA PHE A 140 -12.79 -1.89 0.13
C PHE A 140 -13.69 -2.22 -1.07
N ILE A 141 -14.18 -1.21 -1.79
CA ILE A 141 -14.98 -1.43 -3.00
C ILE A 141 -14.10 -1.96 -4.13
N ASP A 142 -12.89 -1.42 -4.31
CA ASP A 142 -12.01 -1.79 -5.41
C ASP A 142 -11.22 -3.07 -5.12
N PHE A 143 -11.01 -3.43 -3.84
CA PHE A 143 -10.33 -4.65 -3.38
C PHE A 143 -11.17 -5.32 -2.28
N SER A 144 -12.25 -5.99 -2.68
CA SER A 144 -13.23 -6.57 -1.75
C SER A 144 -12.74 -7.87 -1.10
N ASP A 145 -11.86 -8.61 -1.77
CA ASP A 145 -11.29 -9.87 -1.26
C ASP A 145 -9.99 -9.63 -0.46
N ILE A 146 -9.82 -10.36 0.64
CA ILE A 146 -8.64 -10.23 1.50
C ILE A 146 -7.35 -10.68 0.80
N GLY A 147 -7.43 -11.69 -0.08
CA GLY A 147 -6.31 -12.15 -0.89
C GLY A 147 -5.92 -11.15 -1.98
N GLU A 148 -6.88 -10.39 -2.53
CA GLU A 148 -6.60 -9.23 -3.39
C GLU A 148 -5.90 -8.11 -2.63
N GLN A 149 -6.40 -7.77 -1.44
CA GLN A 149 -5.76 -6.75 -0.58
C GLN A 149 -4.33 -7.14 -0.22
N GLN A 150 -4.09 -8.40 0.17
CA GLN A 150 -2.74 -8.89 0.47
C GLN A 150 -1.81 -8.74 -0.73
N ARG A 151 -2.19 -9.27 -1.90
CA ARG A 151 -1.37 -9.15 -3.13
C ARG A 151 -1.11 -7.69 -3.49
N LYS A 152 -2.11 -6.83 -3.31
CA LYS A 152 -1.98 -5.40 -3.60
C LYS A 152 -1.00 -4.71 -2.67
N LEU A 153 -1.06 -5.00 -1.37
CA LEU A 153 -0.15 -4.45 -0.36
C LEU A 153 1.28 -4.95 -0.56
N GLU A 154 1.48 -6.26 -0.74
CA GLU A 154 2.80 -6.86 -1.00
C GLU A 154 3.43 -6.26 -2.26
N SER A 155 2.66 -6.18 -3.36
CA SER A 155 3.11 -5.55 -4.59
C SER A 155 3.42 -4.05 -4.40
N TYR A 156 2.63 -3.33 -3.60
CA TYR A 156 2.89 -1.92 -3.32
C TYR A 156 4.21 -1.73 -2.55
N LEU A 157 4.44 -2.53 -1.52
CA LEU A 157 5.68 -2.53 -0.72
C LEU A 157 6.90 -2.86 -1.60
N GLN A 158 6.80 -3.90 -2.43
CA GLN A 158 7.89 -4.31 -3.32
C GLN A 158 8.22 -3.23 -4.36
N ASN A 159 7.24 -2.49 -4.86
CA ASN A 159 7.46 -1.48 -5.88
C ASN A 159 7.95 -0.12 -5.32
N HIS A 160 7.51 0.28 -4.14
CA HIS A 160 7.74 1.66 -3.65
C HIS A 160 8.80 1.78 -2.54
N PHE A 161 9.23 0.66 -1.96
CA PHE A 161 10.15 0.65 -0.81
C PHE A 161 11.47 -0.07 -1.09
N VAL A 162 11.84 -0.27 -2.36
CA VAL A 162 13.17 -0.78 -2.70
C VAL A 162 14.23 0.21 -2.24
N GLY A 163 15.14 -0.25 -1.36
CA GLY A 163 16.15 0.59 -0.73
C GLY A 163 15.64 1.45 0.43
N LEU A 164 14.38 1.30 0.83
CA LEU A 164 13.74 1.98 1.97
C LEU A 164 13.05 0.96 2.89
N GLU A 165 13.73 -0.16 3.15
CA GLU A 165 13.20 -1.29 3.91
C GLU A 165 12.77 -0.87 5.31
N ASP A 166 13.57 -0.04 5.98
CA ASP A 166 13.34 0.58 7.28
C ASP A 166 11.98 1.30 7.36
N ARG A 167 11.52 1.91 6.27
CA ARG A 167 10.25 2.66 6.23
C ARG A 167 9.02 1.81 5.98
N LYS A 168 9.17 0.52 5.63
CA LYS A 168 8.01 -0.37 5.37
C LYS A 168 7.13 -0.50 6.61
N TYR A 169 7.74 -0.61 7.79
CA TYR A 169 7.00 -0.72 9.06
C TYR A 169 6.20 0.55 9.34
N ASP A 170 6.83 1.72 9.26
CA ASP A 170 6.17 3.02 9.49
C ASP A 170 5.00 3.24 8.52
N TYR A 171 5.17 2.82 7.26
CA TYR A 171 4.10 2.84 6.27
C TYR A 171 2.93 1.93 6.63
N LEU A 172 3.20 0.69 7.02
CA LEU A 172 2.14 -0.24 7.42
C LEU A 172 1.41 0.25 8.68
N MET A 173 2.13 0.82 9.64
CA MET A 173 1.51 1.40 10.84
C MET A 173 0.71 2.66 10.53
N THR A 174 1.16 3.48 9.59
CA THR A 174 0.40 4.64 9.09
C THR A 174 -0.90 4.17 8.43
N LEU A 175 -0.81 3.19 7.53
CA LEU A 175 -1.98 2.61 6.87
C LEU A 175 -2.95 1.99 7.88
N HIS A 176 -2.43 1.25 8.87
CA HIS A 176 -3.22 0.68 9.96
C HIS A 176 -3.98 1.77 10.71
N GLY A 177 -3.32 2.86 11.11
CA GLY A 177 -3.94 3.99 11.79
C GLY A 177 -5.07 4.62 10.98
N VAL A 178 -4.83 4.91 9.70
CA VAL A 178 -5.83 5.52 8.80
C VAL A 178 -7.04 4.59 8.63
N VAL A 179 -6.82 3.29 8.37
CA VAL A 179 -7.91 2.31 8.23
C VAL A 179 -8.70 2.16 9.53
N ASN A 180 -8.03 2.14 10.68
CA ASN A 180 -8.69 2.00 11.98
C ASN A 180 -9.60 3.20 12.30
N GLU A 181 -9.09 4.42 12.09
CA GLU A 181 -9.81 5.66 12.43
C GLU A 181 -10.89 6.04 11.41
N SER A 182 -10.67 5.75 10.12
CA SER A 182 -11.47 6.33 9.04
C SER A 182 -12.39 5.33 8.34
N THR A 183 -12.37 4.06 8.72
CA THR A 183 -13.34 3.09 8.21
C THR A 183 -14.67 3.21 8.94
N VAL A 184 -15.73 3.45 8.18
CA VAL A 184 -17.11 3.59 8.69
C VAL A 184 -17.59 2.28 9.32
N CYS A 185 -18.38 2.38 10.40
CA CYS A 185 -18.82 1.24 11.23
C CYS A 185 -19.51 0.09 10.47
N LEU A 186 -20.12 0.37 9.31
CA LEU A 186 -20.79 -0.62 8.48
C LEU A 186 -19.84 -1.70 7.93
N MET A 187 -18.53 -1.44 7.86
CA MET A 187 -17.51 -2.36 7.35
C MET A 187 -16.66 -2.96 8.47
N GLY A 188 -17.28 -3.29 9.60
CA GLY A 188 -16.56 -3.71 10.81
C GLY A 188 -15.81 -5.04 10.66
N HIS A 189 -16.31 -5.97 9.85
CA HIS A 189 -15.67 -7.27 9.61
C HIS A 189 -14.44 -7.12 8.70
N GLU A 190 -14.65 -6.47 7.55
CA GLU A 190 -13.63 -6.15 6.55
C GLU A 190 -12.51 -5.34 7.18
N ARG A 191 -12.86 -4.35 8.01
CA ARG A 191 -11.90 -3.57 8.79
C ARG A 191 -11.01 -4.47 9.65
N ARG A 192 -11.58 -5.38 10.45
CA ARG A 192 -10.79 -6.26 11.33
C ARG A 192 -9.88 -7.19 10.54
N GLN A 193 -10.36 -7.78 9.44
CA GLN A 193 -9.55 -8.64 8.58
C GLN A 193 -8.37 -7.86 7.99
N THR A 194 -8.61 -6.66 7.50
CA THR A 194 -7.60 -5.79 6.89
C THR A 194 -6.57 -5.31 7.90
N LEU A 195 -7.00 -4.89 9.10
CA LEU A 195 -6.09 -4.50 10.18
C LEU A 195 -5.21 -5.67 10.62
N ASN A 196 -5.77 -6.88 10.72
CA ASN A 196 -5.00 -8.09 11.01
C ASN A 196 -3.99 -8.39 9.91
N LEU A 197 -4.38 -8.29 8.64
CA LEU A 197 -3.48 -8.45 7.50
C LEU A 197 -2.31 -7.45 7.55
N ILE A 198 -2.60 -6.16 7.76
CA ILE A 198 -1.57 -5.12 7.86
C ILE A 198 -0.62 -5.42 9.04
N THR A 199 -1.16 -5.86 10.17
CA THR A 199 -0.37 -6.24 11.36
C THR A 199 0.56 -7.42 11.06
N MET A 200 0.06 -8.46 10.38
CA MET A 200 0.86 -9.61 9.98
C MET A 200 2.00 -9.22 9.03
N LEU A 201 1.73 -8.34 8.06
CA LEU A 201 2.76 -7.81 7.17
C LEU A 201 3.80 -6.98 7.94
N ALA A 202 3.36 -6.18 8.92
CA ALA A 202 4.27 -5.35 9.73
C ALA A 202 5.20 -6.22 10.60
N ILE A 203 4.68 -7.28 11.22
CA ILE A 203 5.48 -8.25 11.98
C ILE A 203 6.48 -8.95 11.07
N ARG A 204 6.07 -9.34 9.87
CA ARG A 204 6.98 -9.95 8.88
C ARG A 204 8.13 -9.01 8.51
N VAL A 205 7.85 -7.74 8.26
CA VAL A 205 8.88 -6.73 7.98
C VAL A 205 9.86 -6.60 9.15
N LEU A 206 9.38 -6.57 10.39
CA LEU A 206 10.26 -6.52 11.57
C LEU A 206 11.12 -7.78 11.72
N ALA A 207 10.58 -8.96 11.39
CA ALA A 207 11.32 -10.23 11.41
C ALA A 207 12.42 -10.24 10.34
N GLU A 208 12.12 -9.78 9.12
CA GLU A 208 13.08 -9.68 8.02
C GLU A 208 14.23 -8.70 8.34
N GLN A 209 13.95 -7.67 9.15
CA GLN A 209 14.96 -6.71 9.63
C GLN A 209 15.76 -7.20 10.85
N ASN A 210 15.53 -8.42 11.35
CA ASN A 210 16.12 -8.94 12.59
C ASN A 210 15.87 -8.06 13.83
N ILE A 211 14.83 -7.24 13.83
CA ILE A 211 14.45 -6.40 14.99
C ILE A 211 13.70 -7.25 16.02
N ILE A 212 13.00 -8.30 15.57
CA ILE A 212 12.45 -9.31 16.47
C ILE A 212 13.58 -10.25 16.88
N PRO A 213 13.90 -10.38 18.18
CA PRO A 213 14.94 -11.30 18.62
C PRO A 213 14.58 -12.72 18.17
N ASN A 214 15.50 -13.37 17.48
CA ASN A 214 15.37 -14.76 17.08
C ASN A 214 15.11 -15.61 18.35
N VAL A 215 13.89 -16.12 18.48
CA VAL A 215 13.44 -16.87 19.67
C VAL A 215 14.20 -18.19 19.84
N ALA A 216 14.96 -18.63 18.83
CA ALA A 216 15.82 -19.80 18.91
C ALA A 216 16.86 -19.71 20.05
N ASN A 217 17.25 -18.49 20.45
CA ASN A 217 18.21 -18.25 21.54
C ASN A 217 17.57 -17.60 22.78
N VAL A 218 16.25 -17.53 22.86
CA VAL A 218 15.56 -16.99 24.04
C VAL A 218 15.31 -18.13 25.02
N THR A 219 16.15 -18.24 26.05
CA THR A 219 15.88 -19.14 27.19
C THR A 219 14.77 -18.53 28.04
N CYS A 220 13.54 -19.00 27.83
CA CYS A 220 12.41 -18.65 28.69
C CYS A 220 12.52 -19.40 30.01
N TYR A 221 12.84 -18.70 31.09
CA TYR A 221 12.69 -19.25 32.44
C TYR A 221 11.20 -19.21 32.81
N TYR A 222 10.50 -20.31 32.57
CA TYR A 222 9.15 -20.48 33.11
C TYR A 222 9.27 -20.71 34.61
N GLN A 223 8.79 -19.76 35.41
CA GLN A 223 8.62 -19.97 36.83
C GLN A 223 7.36 -20.82 37.02
N PRO A 224 7.46 -22.06 37.56
CA PRO A 224 6.29 -22.90 37.75
C PRO A 224 5.23 -22.16 38.55
N ALA A 225 3.96 -22.37 38.20
CA ALA A 225 2.87 -21.77 38.95
C ALA A 225 2.98 -22.15 40.44
N PRO A 226 2.63 -21.26 41.39
CA PRO A 226 2.95 -21.41 42.81
C PRO A 226 2.50 -22.74 43.44
N TYR A 227 1.39 -23.31 42.95
CA TYR A 227 0.82 -24.58 43.42
C TYR A 227 1.66 -25.82 43.04
N VAL A 228 2.64 -25.69 42.15
CA VAL A 228 3.54 -26.80 41.76
C VAL A 228 4.56 -27.11 42.88
N ALA A 229 4.80 -26.15 43.78
CA ALA A 229 5.65 -26.34 44.96
C ALA A 229 4.92 -26.97 46.15
N ASP A 230 3.59 -27.13 46.08
CA ASP A 230 2.81 -27.76 47.14
C ASP A 230 3.00 -29.28 47.14
N ALA A 231 3.29 -29.85 48.32
CA ALA A 231 3.42 -31.29 48.53
C ALA A 231 2.15 -32.10 48.20
N ASN A 232 1.01 -31.40 47.98
CA ASN A 232 -0.29 -31.95 47.59
C ASN A 232 -0.57 -31.89 46.08
N PHE A 233 0.44 -31.61 45.25
CA PHE A 233 0.30 -31.48 43.80
C PHE A 233 -0.41 -32.68 43.13
N SER A 234 -0.29 -33.88 43.70
CA SER A 234 -0.94 -35.11 43.22
C SER A 234 -2.48 -35.10 43.27
N ASN A 235 -3.11 -34.15 43.98
CA ASN A 235 -4.57 -34.06 44.10
C ASN A 235 -5.22 -33.15 43.05
N TYR A 236 -4.43 -32.43 42.24
CA TYR A 236 -4.99 -31.67 41.12
C TYR A 236 -5.21 -32.61 39.93
N TYR A 237 -6.43 -32.59 39.37
CA TYR A 237 -6.78 -33.37 38.18
C TYR A 237 -5.81 -33.05 37.04
N ILE A 238 -4.90 -33.97 36.74
CA ILE A 238 -4.09 -33.93 35.53
C ILE A 238 -5.00 -34.39 34.39
N ALA A 239 -5.45 -33.45 33.56
CA ALA A 239 -6.09 -33.80 32.30
C ALA A 239 -5.06 -34.58 31.45
N GLN A 240 -5.30 -35.87 31.25
CA GLN A 240 -4.45 -36.69 30.39
C GLN A 240 -4.53 -36.14 28.96
N VAL A 241 -3.41 -35.62 28.48
CA VAL A 241 -3.26 -35.20 27.09
C VAL A 241 -3.34 -36.45 26.22
N GLN A 242 -4.42 -36.61 25.47
CA GLN A 242 -4.54 -37.68 24.48
C GLN A 242 -3.41 -37.53 23.46
N THR A 243 -2.65 -38.61 23.29
CA THR A 243 -1.64 -38.78 22.26
C THR A 243 -2.24 -38.57 20.87
N VAL A 244 -1.56 -37.73 20.08
CA VAL A 244 -1.77 -37.44 18.66
C VAL A 244 -2.24 -38.68 17.88
N PHE A 245 -3.49 -38.67 17.40
CA PHE A 245 -3.97 -39.68 16.44
C PHE A 245 -3.49 -39.31 15.02
N PRO A 246 -2.89 -40.24 14.27
CA PRO A 246 -2.55 -40.02 12.86
C PRO A 246 -3.81 -40.02 12.00
N CYS A 247 -3.86 -39.12 11.01
CA CYS A 247 -4.94 -38.97 10.05
C CYS A 247 -5.41 -40.31 9.45
N GLN A 248 -6.67 -40.67 9.71
CA GLN A 248 -7.46 -41.52 8.81
C GLN A 248 -8.82 -40.87 8.58
N GLN A 249 -9.16 -40.73 7.30
CA GLN A 249 -10.42 -40.19 6.81
C GLN A 249 -11.59 -41.05 7.32
N HIS A 250 -12.62 -40.43 7.88
CA HIS A 250 -14.02 -40.81 7.64
C HIS A 250 -14.97 -39.66 8.00
N THR A 251 -15.85 -39.38 7.04
CA THR A 251 -16.99 -38.47 7.08
C THR A 251 -17.97 -38.83 8.19
N TYR A 252 -18.30 -37.92 9.12
CA TYR A 252 -19.65 -37.84 9.71
C TYR A 252 -19.96 -36.43 10.24
N SER A 253 -21.14 -35.96 9.85
CA SER A 253 -21.78 -34.72 10.22
C SER A 253 -22.54 -34.91 11.53
N THR A 254 -22.41 -34.03 12.52
CA THR A 254 -23.36 -33.96 13.65
C THR A 254 -23.52 -32.51 14.13
N TRP A 255 -24.61 -31.90 13.67
CA TRP A 255 -25.25 -30.77 14.34
C TRP A 255 -25.89 -31.28 15.65
N LEU A 256 -25.78 -30.51 16.73
CA LEU A 256 -26.54 -30.69 17.96
C LEU A 256 -27.67 -29.63 18.00
N PRO A 257 -28.93 -30.01 18.24
CA PRO A 257 -29.96 -29.05 18.63
C PRO A 257 -29.88 -28.76 20.13
N CYS A 258 -30.05 -27.49 20.50
CA CYS A 258 -30.19 -27.04 21.88
C CYS A 258 -31.60 -27.34 22.41
N ASN A 259 -31.68 -27.82 23.65
CA ASN A 259 -32.82 -27.61 24.55
C ASN A 259 -32.47 -26.49 25.52
#